data_AF-A0A8T4RZ39-F1
#
_entry.id   AF-A0A8T4RZ39-F1
#
_cell.length_a   1.000
_cell.length_b   1.000
_cell.length_c   1.000
_cell.angle_alpha   90.00
_cell.angle_beta   90.00
_cell.angle_gamma   90.00
#
_symmetry.space_group_name_H-M   'P 1'
#
loop_
_entity.id
_entity.type
_entity.pdbx_description
1 polymer ?
#
loop_
_entity_poly.entity_id
_entity_poly.type
_entity_poly.pdbx_seq_one_letter_code
_entity_poly.pdbx_strand_id
1 'polypeptide(L)'
;MGCLLLNTNIIYCGDCLTILKGFPDECIDLIYLDPPFFSNRHYEVIWGNHAELRAFGDRWQGSINHYTGWMGERLEQCKRVLKKEGSIYLHCDYHASHYLKIKMDKIFDESNFRNEIVWHYKKWSAGWQQFQRNHDIILFYSKTDNKKRVFNKMFMDRAESTLKRFGTAKIISGYDEKTGKRIPS
;
A
#
# COMPACT_ATOMS: atom_id res chain seq x y z
N MET A 1 9.17 28.38 7.87
CA MET A 1 10.16 27.54 7.17
C MET A 1 9.55 27.13 5.84
N GLY A 2 10.08 27.62 4.74
CA GLY A 2 9.53 27.34 3.41
C GLY A 2 9.66 25.87 3.07
N CYS A 3 8.54 25.23 2.76
CA CYS A 3 8.52 23.88 2.20
C CYS A 3 9.24 23.93 0.85
N LEU A 4 10.41 23.31 0.74
CA LEU A 4 11.07 23.10 -0.55
C LEU A 4 10.13 22.23 -1.39
N LEU A 5 9.44 22.85 -2.34
CA LEU A 5 8.57 22.15 -3.27
C LEU A 5 9.45 21.29 -4.17
N LEU A 6 9.26 19.97 -4.10
CA LEU A 6 9.82 19.06 -5.07
C LEU A 6 9.20 19.35 -6.44
N ASN A 7 10.02 19.28 -7.49
CA ASN A 7 9.51 19.32 -8.85
C ASN A 7 8.58 18.12 -9.10
N THR A 8 7.45 18.38 -9.75
CA THR A 8 6.46 17.34 -10.09
C THR A 8 6.81 16.68 -11.42
N ASN A 9 6.28 15.47 -11.64
CA ASN A 9 6.46 14.69 -12.88
C ASN A 9 7.94 14.36 -13.21
N ILE A 10 8.75 14.09 -12.18
CA ILE A 10 10.15 13.73 -12.31
C ILE A 10 10.34 12.22 -12.13
N ILE A 11 11.16 11.61 -12.98
CA ILE A 11 11.64 10.23 -12.85
C ILE A 11 13.06 10.28 -12.30
N TYR A 12 13.28 9.63 -11.16
CA TYR A 12 14.60 9.46 -10.59
C TYR A 12 15.12 8.06 -10.91
N CYS A 13 16.25 7.97 -11.61
CA CYS A 13 16.88 6.69 -11.97
C CYS A 13 18.00 6.36 -10.97
N GLY A 14 17.84 5.28 -10.20
CA GLY A 14 18.83 4.83 -9.22
C GLY A 14 18.23 3.94 -8.13
N ASP A 15 19.04 3.62 -7.13
CA ASP A 15 18.55 2.92 -5.93
C ASP A 15 17.60 3.83 -5.13
N CYS A 16 16.39 3.34 -4.89
CA CYS A 16 15.32 4.13 -4.28
C CYS A 16 15.66 4.59 -2.85
N LEU A 17 16.39 3.77 -2.08
CA LEU A 17 16.81 4.14 -0.73
C LEU A 17 17.76 5.34 -0.78
N THR A 18 18.70 5.32 -1.72
CA THR A 18 19.67 6.41 -1.92
C THR A 18 18.98 7.69 -2.36
N ILE A 19 18.04 7.61 -3.31
CA ILE A 19 17.26 8.77 -3.77
C ILE A 19 16.40 9.35 -2.64
N LEU A 20 15.67 8.50 -1.91
CA LEU A 20 14.80 8.94 -0.83
C LEU A 20 15.56 9.67 0.27
N LYS A 21 16.80 9.25 0.61
CA LYS A 21 17.65 9.94 1.59
C LYS A 21 17.94 11.40 1.22
N GLY A 22 17.93 11.76 -0.06
CA GLY A 22 18.11 13.14 -0.52
C GLY A 22 16.86 14.02 -0.43
N PHE A 23 15.68 13.43 -0.20
CA PHE A 23 14.43 14.21 -0.13
C PHE A 23 14.28 14.85 1.25
N PRO A 24 13.66 16.05 1.34
CA PRO A 24 13.30 16.65 2.62
C PRO A 24 12.33 15.77 3.42
N ASP A 25 12.27 16.01 4.73
CA ASP A 25 11.25 15.43 5.59
C ASP A 25 9.86 16.02 5.23
N GLU A 26 8.81 15.22 5.38
CA GLU A 26 7.42 15.66 5.23
C GLU A 26 7.13 16.43 3.92
N CYS A 27 7.68 15.96 2.80
CA CYS A 27 7.52 16.58 1.49
C CYS A 27 6.54 15.84 0.55
N ILE A 28 6.17 14.59 0.86
CA ILE A 28 5.30 13.75 0.02
C ILE A 28 3.91 13.57 0.64
N ASP A 29 2.85 13.76 -0.14
CA ASP A 29 1.47 13.57 0.31
C ASP A 29 1.01 12.11 0.28
N LEU A 30 1.43 11.35 -0.74
CA LEU A 30 1.00 9.98 -0.95
C LEU A 30 2.14 9.14 -1.52
N ILE A 31 2.30 7.92 -1.00
CA ILE A 31 3.26 6.94 -1.49
C ILE A 31 2.51 5.66 -1.89
N TYR A 32 2.81 5.15 -3.08
CA TYR A 32 2.42 3.81 -3.51
C TYR A 32 3.70 3.00 -3.77
N LEU A 33 3.80 1.80 -3.19
CA LEU A 33 4.92 0.89 -3.41
C LEU A 33 4.42 -0.46 -3.90
N ASP A 34 5.06 -0.95 -4.95
CA ASP A 34 4.91 -2.31 -5.48
C ASP A 34 6.30 -2.97 -5.53
N PRO A 35 6.88 -3.32 -4.36
CA PRO A 35 8.22 -3.92 -4.31
C PRO A 35 8.21 -5.31 -4.94
N PRO A 36 9.38 -5.85 -5.33
CA PRO A 36 9.46 -7.23 -5.79
C PRO A 36 8.85 -8.17 -4.74
N PHE A 37 7.92 -9.00 -5.19
CA PHE A 37 7.29 -10.01 -4.37
C PHE A 37 8.35 -11.06 -4.00
N PHE A 38 8.45 -11.40 -2.71
CA PHE A 38 9.31 -12.47 -2.20
C PHE A 38 8.77 -13.86 -2.62
N SER A 39 8.48 -14.03 -3.90
CA SER A 39 7.90 -15.24 -4.49
C SER A 39 8.91 -16.35 -4.69
N ASN A 40 10.19 -16.12 -4.34
CA ASN A 40 11.32 -17.01 -4.55
C ASN A 40 11.42 -17.55 -6.00
N ARG A 41 10.84 -16.83 -6.96
CA ARG A 41 10.95 -17.13 -8.39
C ARG A 41 12.28 -16.56 -8.89
N HIS A 42 13.14 -17.45 -9.38
CA HIS A 42 14.23 -17.05 -10.27
C HIS A 42 13.57 -16.40 -11.49
N TYR A 43 13.56 -15.07 -11.55
CA TYR A 43 13.30 -14.36 -12.79
C TYR A 43 14.56 -14.54 -13.65
N GLU A 44 14.61 -15.60 -14.44
CA GLU A 44 15.53 -15.67 -15.56
C GLU A 44 15.10 -14.59 -16.56
N VAL A 45 15.70 -13.41 -16.43
CA VAL A 45 15.54 -12.34 -17.43
C VAL A 45 16.30 -12.79 -18.68
N ILE A 46 15.57 -13.34 -19.66
CA ILE A 46 16.09 -13.70 -20.99
C ILE A 46 16.18 -12.43 -21.85
N TRP A 47 16.90 -11.41 -21.38
CA TRP A 47 17.23 -10.23 -22.18
C TRP A 47 18.72 -9.90 -22.01
N GLY A 48 19.55 -10.64 -22.76
CA GLY A 48 20.72 -10.11 -23.45
C GLY A 48 21.86 -9.43 -22.70
N ASN A 49 21.88 -9.34 -21.36
CA ASN A 49 23.03 -8.81 -20.62
C ASN A 49 23.21 -9.51 -19.27
N HIS A 50 24.31 -10.23 -19.12
CA HIS A 50 24.70 -10.98 -17.91
C HIS A 50 24.85 -10.13 -16.62
N ALA A 51 24.75 -8.80 -16.71
CA ALA A 51 24.81 -7.90 -15.57
C ALA A 51 23.50 -7.87 -14.74
N GLU A 52 22.33 -8.02 -15.36
CA GLU A 52 21.05 -8.02 -14.63
C GLU A 52 20.82 -9.33 -13.83
N LEU A 53 21.38 -10.44 -14.31
CA LEU A 53 21.32 -11.75 -13.64
C LEU A 53 21.93 -11.72 -12.23
N ARG A 54 23.03 -10.99 -12.01
CA ARG A 54 23.65 -10.87 -10.67
C ARG A 54 22.85 -10.00 -9.71
N ALA A 55 22.10 -9.02 -10.23
CA ALA A 55 21.29 -8.15 -9.38
C ALA A 55 20.08 -8.87 -8.77
N PHE A 56 19.57 -9.94 -9.39
CA PHE A 56 18.45 -10.71 -8.82
C PHE A 56 18.86 -12.08 -8.26
N GLY A 57 19.96 -12.67 -8.74
CA GLY A 57 20.46 -13.98 -8.31
C GLY A 57 21.17 -13.99 -6.94
N ASP A 58 21.83 -12.90 -6.54
CA ASP A 58 22.65 -12.89 -5.31
C ASP A 58 21.99 -12.21 -4.09
N ARG A 59 20.83 -11.55 -4.24
CA ARG A 59 20.19 -10.82 -3.11
C ARG A 59 19.31 -11.67 -2.20
N TRP A 60 18.95 -12.90 -2.60
CA TRP A 60 17.94 -13.71 -1.91
C TRP A 60 18.44 -15.05 -1.36
N GLN A 61 19.75 -15.20 -1.12
CA GLN A 61 20.22 -16.26 -0.21
C GLN A 61 19.71 -16.05 1.24
N GLY A 62 19.11 -14.89 1.53
CA GLY A 62 18.50 -14.56 2.81
C GLY A 62 17.03 -14.99 2.92
N SER A 63 16.70 -15.59 4.06
CA SER A 63 15.32 -15.86 4.51
C SER A 63 14.41 -14.61 4.43
N ILE A 64 13.10 -14.79 4.66
CA ILE A 64 12.12 -13.70 4.79
C ILE A 64 12.58 -12.56 5.72
N ASN A 65 13.47 -12.84 6.68
CA ASN A 65 14.08 -11.83 7.56
C ASN A 65 14.99 -10.85 6.79
N HIS A 66 15.72 -11.32 5.78
CA HIS A 66 16.54 -10.45 4.93
C HIS A 66 15.66 -9.52 4.08
N TYR A 67 14.61 -10.07 3.45
CA TYR A 67 13.62 -9.29 2.70
C TYR A 67 12.97 -8.20 3.55
N THR A 68 12.50 -8.56 4.73
CA THR A 68 11.84 -7.61 5.64
C THR A 68 12.82 -6.59 6.23
N GLY A 69 14.10 -6.95 6.40
CA GLY A 69 15.18 -6.03 6.74
C GLY A 69 15.42 -5.01 5.63
N TRP A 70 15.63 -5.50 4.40
CA TRP A 70 15.79 -4.68 3.20
C TRP A 70 14.62 -3.73 3.00
N MET A 71 13.38 -4.21 3.07
CA MET A 71 12.18 -3.38 2.99
C MET A 71 12.09 -2.37 4.14
N GLY A 72 12.49 -2.77 5.35
CA GLY A 72 12.47 -1.90 6.54
C GLY A 72 13.19 -0.58 6.33
N GLU A 73 14.41 -0.61 5.79
CA GLU A 73 15.20 0.61 5.51
C GLU A 73 14.47 1.58 4.56
N ARG A 74 13.78 1.04 3.54
CA ARG A 74 13.02 1.85 2.58
C ARG A 74 11.76 2.41 3.22
N LEU A 75 11.05 1.61 4.00
CA LEU A 75 9.82 2.01 4.70
C LEU A 75 10.09 3.09 5.75
N GLU A 76 11.23 3.06 6.44
CA GLU A 76 11.66 4.13 7.34
C GLU A 76 11.85 5.45 6.60
N GLN A 77 12.52 5.44 5.44
CA GLN A 77 12.65 6.62 4.62
C GLN A 77 11.31 7.10 4.05
N CYS A 78 10.43 6.18 3.66
CA CYS A 78 9.07 6.51 3.24
C CYS A 78 8.31 7.23 4.36
N LYS A 79 8.38 6.73 5.61
CA LYS A 79 7.76 7.39 6.76
C LYS A 79 8.32 8.79 6.97
N ARG A 80 9.65 8.98 6.85
CA ARG A 80 10.32 10.28 7.02
C ARG A 80 9.80 11.32 6.01
N VAL A 81 9.80 10.99 4.72
CA VAL A 81 9.41 11.92 3.64
C VAL A 81 7.90 12.14 3.54
N LEU A 82 7.08 11.22 4.05
CA LEU A 82 5.63 11.36 4.03
C LEU A 82 5.19 12.51 4.96
N LYS A 83 4.21 13.33 4.54
CA LYS A 83 3.61 14.39 5.37
C LYS A 83 2.75 13.80 6.50
N LYS A 84 2.47 14.61 7.53
CA LYS A 84 1.64 14.19 8.67
C LYS A 84 0.23 13.77 8.25
N GLU A 85 -0.36 14.46 7.28
CA GLU A 85 -1.67 14.10 6.70
C GLU A 85 -1.58 13.04 5.59
N GLY A 86 -0.38 12.55 5.27
CA GLY A 86 -0.15 11.67 4.13
C GLY A 86 -0.47 10.20 4.38
N SER A 87 -0.55 9.45 3.28
CA SER A 87 -0.85 8.01 3.26
C SER A 87 0.17 7.21 2.46
N ILE A 88 0.31 5.94 2.83
CA ILE A 88 1.14 4.97 2.14
C ILE A 88 0.33 3.70 1.82
N TYR A 89 0.52 3.20 0.62
CA TYR A 89 -0.10 1.98 0.10
C TYR A 89 1.03 1.02 -0.30
N LEU A 90 1.13 -0.11 0.39
CA LEU A 90 2.14 -1.13 0.14
C LEU A 90 1.47 -2.37 -0.46
N HIS A 91 1.72 -2.62 -1.73
CA HIS A 91 1.26 -3.81 -2.44
C HIS A 91 2.15 -5.01 -2.13
N CYS A 92 1.54 -6.16 -1.84
CA CYS A 92 2.23 -7.38 -1.47
C CYS A 92 1.37 -8.61 -1.73
N ASP A 93 2.02 -9.72 -2.05
CA ASP A 93 1.37 -11.01 -2.23
C ASP A 93 1.34 -11.78 -0.90
N TYR A 94 0.70 -12.95 -0.93
CA TYR A 94 0.54 -13.80 0.24
C TYR A 94 1.87 -14.31 0.84
N HIS A 95 3.00 -14.27 0.11
CA HIS A 95 4.28 -14.74 0.63
C HIS A 95 4.85 -13.80 1.70
N ALA A 96 4.70 -12.48 1.50
CA ALA A 96 5.32 -11.48 2.34
C ALA A 96 4.33 -10.61 3.13
N SER A 97 3.04 -10.59 2.78
CA SER A 97 2.05 -9.65 3.33
C SER A 97 2.05 -9.56 4.85
N HIS A 98 2.01 -10.69 5.55
CA HIS A 98 1.98 -10.74 7.02
C HIS A 98 3.28 -10.23 7.66
N TYR A 99 4.43 -10.57 7.06
CA TYR A 99 5.72 -10.12 7.56
C TYR A 99 5.92 -8.62 7.34
N LEU A 100 5.47 -8.11 6.19
CA LEU A 100 5.44 -6.69 5.88
C LEU A 100 4.44 -5.95 6.77
N LYS A 101 3.29 -6.53 7.10
CA LYS A 101 2.32 -5.96 8.04
C LYS A 101 2.95 -5.73 9.41
N ILE A 102 3.62 -6.73 9.97
CA ILE A 102 4.35 -6.60 11.25
C ILE A 102 5.44 -5.53 11.17
N LYS A 103 6.17 -5.45 10.05
CA LYS A 103 7.19 -4.42 9.83
C LYS A 103 6.56 -3.03 9.76
N MET A 104 5.45 -2.89 9.04
CA MET A 104 4.69 -1.65 8.91
C MET A 104 4.11 -1.21 10.25
N ASP A 105 3.59 -2.11 11.08
CA ASP A 105 3.14 -1.79 12.44
C ASP A 105 4.26 -1.22 13.29
N LYS A 106 5.46 -1.82 13.25
CA LYS A 106 6.62 -1.31 13.98
C LYS A 106 7.07 0.07 13.50
N ILE A 107 7.02 0.33 12.20
CA ILE A 107 7.50 1.58 11.60
C ILE A 107 6.44 2.67 11.71
N PHE A 108 5.20 2.40 11.31
CA PHE A 108 4.11 3.37 11.22
C PHE A 108 3.23 3.44 12.46
N ASP A 109 3.38 2.52 13.42
CA ASP A 109 2.43 2.27 14.51
C ASP A 109 1.16 1.53 14.03
N GLU A 110 0.75 0.50 14.79
CA GLU A 110 -0.46 -0.27 14.51
C GLU A 110 -1.73 0.60 14.57
N SER A 111 -1.73 1.65 15.40
CA SER A 111 -2.81 2.62 15.52
C SER A 111 -2.99 3.44 14.25
N ASN A 112 -2.06 3.38 13.31
CA ASN A 112 -2.09 4.06 12.02
C ASN A 112 -2.43 3.15 10.84
N PHE A 113 -2.65 1.85 11.08
CA PHE A 113 -3.18 0.93 10.08
C PHE A 113 -4.62 1.29 9.75
N ARG A 114 -4.96 1.48 8.47
CA ARG A 114 -6.28 1.98 8.05
C ARG A 114 -7.13 0.91 7.39
N ASN A 115 -6.54 0.13 6.49
CA ASN A 115 -7.28 -0.93 5.81
C ASN A 115 -6.34 -1.96 5.18
N GLU A 116 -6.89 -3.15 4.97
CA GLU A 116 -6.37 -4.13 4.02
C GLU A 116 -7.24 -4.08 2.77
N ILE A 117 -6.66 -3.72 1.64
CA ILE A 117 -7.37 -3.64 0.36
C ILE A 117 -7.06 -4.92 -0.42
N VAL A 118 -8.10 -5.70 -0.71
CA VAL A 118 -7.98 -6.93 -1.51
C VAL A 118 -8.03 -6.56 -3.00
N TRP A 119 -6.91 -6.69 -3.69
CA TRP A 119 -6.86 -6.53 -5.13
C TRP A 119 -7.15 -7.87 -5.81
N HIS A 120 -8.41 -8.06 -6.19
CA HIS A 120 -8.88 -9.29 -6.83
C HIS A 120 -8.79 -9.23 -8.36
N TYR A 121 -8.32 -10.30 -8.98
CA TYR A 121 -8.21 -10.45 -10.42
C TYR A 121 -8.75 -11.81 -10.89
N LYS A 122 -9.24 -11.88 -12.13
CA LYS A 122 -9.80 -13.11 -12.69
C LYS A 122 -8.68 -14.03 -13.20
N LYS A 123 -8.77 -15.32 -12.91
CA LYS A 123 -7.96 -16.39 -13.50
C LYS A 123 -8.87 -17.50 -14.02
N TRP A 124 -8.40 -18.24 -15.01
CA TRP A 124 -9.06 -19.45 -15.47
C TRP A 124 -9.13 -20.49 -14.36
N SER A 125 -10.20 -21.29 -14.34
CA SER A 125 -10.34 -22.42 -13.41
C SER A 125 -9.19 -23.39 -13.62
N ALA A 126 -8.40 -23.63 -12.57
CA ALA A 126 -7.36 -24.63 -12.55
C ALA A 126 -7.73 -25.70 -11.53
N GLY A 127 -7.69 -26.97 -11.94
CA GLY A 127 -7.94 -28.10 -11.03
C GLY A 127 -6.76 -28.28 -10.10
N TRP A 128 -6.95 -28.05 -8.81
CA TRP A 128 -5.93 -28.25 -7.78
C TRP A 128 -6.57 -28.65 -6.45
N GLN A 129 -5.77 -29.23 -5.54
CA GLN A 129 -6.15 -29.56 -4.16
C GLN A 129 -6.26 -28.32 -3.24
N GLN A 130 -6.49 -27.12 -3.80
CA GLN A 130 -6.51 -25.86 -3.04
C GLN A 130 -7.45 -24.82 -3.67
N PHE A 131 -7.84 -23.82 -2.88
CA PHE A 131 -8.57 -22.65 -3.36
C PHE A 131 -7.74 -21.84 -4.35
N GLN A 132 -8.42 -21.14 -5.26
CA GLN A 132 -7.76 -20.30 -6.26
C GLN A 132 -7.11 -19.07 -5.60
N ARG A 133 -5.86 -18.80 -5.99
CA ARG A 133 -5.10 -17.60 -5.59
C ARG A 133 -5.36 -16.48 -6.59
N ASN A 134 -6.45 -15.76 -6.37
CA ASN A 134 -7.01 -14.74 -7.26
C ASN A 134 -6.95 -13.32 -6.68
N HIS A 135 -6.08 -13.07 -5.71
CA HIS A 135 -5.91 -11.74 -5.14
C HIS A 135 -4.49 -11.52 -4.63
N ASP A 136 -4.12 -10.26 -4.56
CA ASP A 136 -3.02 -9.75 -3.75
C ASP A 136 -3.56 -8.71 -2.74
N ILE A 137 -2.70 -8.27 -1.83
CA ILE A 137 -3.05 -7.41 -0.71
C ILE A 137 -2.34 -6.07 -0.84
N ILE A 138 -3.09 -4.97 -0.67
CA ILE A 138 -2.52 -3.63 -0.51
C ILE A 138 -2.77 -3.17 0.93
N LEU A 139 -1.69 -3.01 1.69
CA LEU A 139 -1.71 -2.48 3.05
C LEU A 139 -1.79 -0.96 3.01
N PHE A 140 -2.82 -0.38 3.62
CA PHE A 140 -3.02 1.06 3.69
C PHE A 140 -2.75 1.58 5.11
N TYR A 141 -1.75 2.46 5.22
CA TYR A 141 -1.43 3.20 6.45
C TYR A 141 -1.52 4.70 6.24
N SER A 142 -1.77 5.41 7.34
CA SER A 142 -1.52 6.85 7.44
C SER A 142 -0.22 7.13 8.17
N LYS A 143 0.38 8.31 7.99
CA LYS A 143 1.55 8.68 8.81
C LYS A 143 1.20 8.87 10.28
N THR A 144 0.03 9.44 10.55
CA THR A 144 -0.47 9.76 11.89
C THR A 144 -1.96 9.46 12.01
N ASP A 145 -2.45 9.26 13.23
CA ASP A 145 -3.87 9.05 13.51
C ASP A 145 -4.58 10.40 13.62
N ASN A 146 -4.60 11.15 12.52
CA ASN A 146 -5.17 12.48 12.46
C ASN A 146 -6.43 12.48 11.58
N LYS A 147 -7.52 13.08 12.08
CA LYS A 147 -8.76 13.30 11.32
C LYS A 147 -8.57 14.20 10.09
N LYS A 148 -7.52 15.02 10.07
CA LYS A 148 -7.14 15.87 8.92
C LYS A 148 -6.42 15.12 7.81
N ARG A 149 -6.18 13.81 7.95
CA ARG A 149 -5.58 12.98 6.90
C ARG A 149 -6.30 13.19 5.56
N VAL A 150 -5.52 13.35 4.50
CA VAL A 150 -6.07 13.47 3.15
C VAL A 150 -6.61 12.10 2.72
N PHE A 151 -7.91 12.03 2.44
CA PHE A 151 -8.54 10.87 1.82
C PHE A 151 -9.55 11.34 0.79
N ASN A 152 -9.24 11.12 -0.48
CA ASN A 152 -10.09 11.51 -1.59
C ASN A 152 -11.12 10.41 -1.84
N LYS A 153 -12.29 10.55 -1.22
CA LYS A 153 -13.39 9.62 -1.43
C LYS A 153 -13.84 9.72 -2.89
N MET A 154 -13.68 8.64 -3.64
CA MET A 154 -14.27 8.54 -4.98
C MET A 154 -15.77 8.32 -4.84
N PHE A 155 -16.54 9.09 -5.60
CA PHE A 155 -17.97 8.89 -5.73
C PHE A 155 -18.25 8.30 -7.10
N MET A 156 -19.15 7.33 -7.13
CA MET A 156 -19.75 6.85 -8.36
C MET A 156 -21.23 7.19 -8.33
N ASP A 157 -21.83 7.30 -9.51
CA ASP A 157 -23.28 7.43 -9.59
C ASP A 157 -23.96 6.25 -8.91
N ARG A 158 -25.12 6.54 -8.30
CA ARG A 158 -25.90 5.51 -7.65
C ARG A 158 -26.37 4.51 -8.70
N ALA A 159 -26.24 3.22 -8.39
CA ALA A 159 -26.87 2.19 -9.19
C ALA A 159 -28.39 2.43 -9.28
N GLU A 160 -29.01 2.06 -10.41
CA GLU A 160 -30.46 2.22 -10.62
C GLU A 160 -31.28 1.58 -9.49
N SER A 161 -30.85 0.41 -9.01
CA SER A 161 -31.50 -0.28 -7.89
C SER A 161 -31.47 0.53 -6.59
N THR A 162 -30.37 1.25 -6.33
CA THR A 162 -30.23 2.15 -5.18
C THR A 162 -31.12 3.39 -5.35
N LEU A 163 -31.17 3.97 -6.54
CA LEU A 163 -32.06 5.10 -6.85
C LEU A 163 -33.53 4.72 -6.71
N LYS A 164 -33.93 3.53 -7.18
CA LYS A 164 -35.30 3.04 -7.06
C LYS A 164 -35.73 2.83 -5.60
N ARG A 165 -34.80 2.38 -4.74
CA ARG A 165 -35.08 2.06 -3.34
C ARG A 165 -34.99 3.27 -2.41
N PHE A 166 -34.05 4.18 -2.65
CA PHE A 166 -33.72 5.27 -1.73
C PHE A 166 -33.80 6.66 -2.37
N GLY A 167 -34.18 6.75 -3.66
CA GLY A 167 -34.24 8.01 -4.39
C GLY A 167 -32.92 8.78 -4.31
N THR A 168 -33.02 10.09 -4.07
CA THR A 168 -31.89 11.00 -3.81
C THR A 168 -31.61 11.18 -2.31
N ALA A 169 -32.33 10.48 -1.42
CA ALA A 169 -32.17 10.63 0.02
C ALA A 169 -30.71 10.37 0.42
N LYS A 170 -30.16 11.24 1.27
CA LYS A 170 -28.81 11.07 1.80
C LYS A 170 -28.88 9.95 2.84
N ILE A 171 -28.30 8.80 2.51
CA ILE A 171 -28.15 7.69 3.44
C ILE A 171 -27.10 8.11 4.46
N ILE A 172 -27.54 8.43 5.67
CA ILE A 172 -26.66 8.79 6.78
C ILE A 172 -26.57 7.58 7.70
N SER A 173 -25.45 6.87 7.66
CA SER A 173 -25.11 5.94 8.73
C SER A 173 -24.67 6.76 9.94
N GLY A 174 -25.51 6.81 10.96
CA GLY A 174 -25.26 7.52 12.21
C GLY A 174 -25.77 6.75 13.41
N TYR A 175 -25.55 7.29 14.60
CA TYR A 175 -26.17 6.83 15.82
C TYR A 175 -27.13 7.93 16.27
N ASP A 176 -28.33 7.55 16.65
CA ASP A 176 -29.25 8.46 17.32
C ASP A 176 -28.66 8.78 18.70
N GLU A 177 -28.33 10.06 18.93
CA GLU A 177 -27.68 10.52 20.16
C GLU A 177 -28.54 10.30 21.42
N LYS A 178 -29.87 10.16 21.27
CA LYS A 178 -30.78 9.92 22.40
C LYS A 178 -30.98 8.43 22.68
N THR A 179 -31.02 7.61 21.63
CA THR A 179 -31.33 6.18 21.79
C THR A 179 -30.11 5.27 21.73
N GLY A 180 -28.96 5.79 21.30
CA GLY A 180 -27.73 5.04 21.07
C GLY A 180 -27.86 3.99 19.96
N LYS A 181 -29.01 3.93 19.27
CA LYS A 181 -29.27 2.95 18.23
C LYS A 181 -28.72 3.46 16.91
N ARG A 182 -28.17 2.52 16.14
CA ARG A 182 -27.72 2.79 14.77
C ARG A 182 -28.95 3.21 13.94
N ILE A 183 -28.87 4.39 13.34
CA ILE A 183 -29.82 4.84 12.34
C ILE A 183 -29.61 3.95 11.11
N PRO A 184 -30.62 3.16 10.70
CA PRO A 184 -30.50 2.31 9.53
C PRO A 184 -30.22 3.17 8.30
N SER A 185 -29.24 2.71 7.51
CA SER A 185 -28.93 3.27 6.19
C SER A 185 -30.05 3.00 5.19
#